data_AF-A0A183BAP0-F1
#
_entry.id   AF-A0A183BAP0-F1
#
_cell.length_a   1.000
_cell.length_b   1.000
_cell.length_c   1.000
_cell.angle_alpha   90.00
_cell.angle_beta   90.00
_cell.angle_gamma   90.00
#
_symmetry.space_group_name_H-M   'P 1'
#
loop_
_entity.id
_entity.type
_entity.pdbx_description
1 polymer ?
#
loop_
_entity_poly.entity_id
_entity_poly.type
_entity_poly.pdbx_seq_one_letter_code
_entity_poly.pdbx_strand_id
1 'polypeptide(L)'
;MVIAGVGVDHEAFVKSVEKAFSPCKPNVCREPAALSVPEPDNSIAQYTGGYLKVERDLERYHAPMPEFAHAVIGLESCGYQDPQFVAACLLHSLLGGGGSFSAGGPGKGMYSRLYVNVLNQ
;
A
#
# COMPACT_ATOMS: atom_id res chain seq x y z
N MET A 1 13.18 -12.92 -9.09
CA MET A 1 13.17 -11.66 -9.86
C MET A 1 12.08 -11.78 -10.91
N VAL A 2 11.24 -10.75 -11.06
CA VAL A 2 10.20 -10.68 -12.11
C VAL A 2 10.49 -9.45 -12.95
N ILE A 3 10.48 -9.58 -14.28
CA ILE A 3 10.68 -8.47 -15.22
C ILE A 3 9.36 -8.26 -15.95
N ALA A 4 8.81 -7.04 -15.86
CA ALA A 4 7.55 -6.66 -16.50
C ALA A 4 7.83 -5.73 -17.69
N GLY A 5 7.17 -5.97 -18.81
CA GLY A 5 7.22 -5.13 -20.01
C GLY A 5 5.81 -4.82 -20.49
N VAL A 6 5.56 -3.56 -20.87
CA VAL A 6 4.27 -3.09 -21.38
C VAL A 6 4.46 -2.59 -22.80
N GLY A 7 3.63 -3.05 -23.74
CA GLY A 7 3.69 -2.63 -25.14
C GLY A 7 4.91 -3.14 -25.91
N VAL A 8 5.48 -4.28 -25.51
CA VAL A 8 6.62 -4.92 -26.17
C VAL A 8 6.23 -6.28 -26.74
N ASP A 9 6.87 -6.68 -27.83
CA ASP A 9 6.77 -8.04 -28.33
C ASP A 9 7.34 -9.04 -27.32
N HIS A 10 6.57 -10.08 -26.99
CA HIS A 10 6.92 -11.00 -25.92
C HIS A 10 8.22 -11.76 -26.22
N GLU A 11 8.38 -12.29 -27.43
CA GLU A 11 9.54 -13.10 -27.79
C GLU A 11 10.82 -12.26 -27.84
N ALA A 12 10.76 -11.08 -28.48
CA ALA A 12 11.88 -10.16 -28.51
C ALA A 12 12.28 -9.69 -27.10
N PHE A 13 11.29 -9.49 -26.22
CA PHE A 13 11.51 -9.09 -24.84
C PHE A 13 12.20 -10.20 -24.03
N VAL A 14 11.67 -11.43 -24.08
CA VAL A 14 12.27 -12.59 -23.40
C VAL A 14 13.70 -12.80 -23.89
N LYS A 15 13.95 -12.78 -25.20
CA LYS A 15 15.29 -12.94 -25.77
C LYS A 15 16.27 -11.86 -25.29
N SER A 16 15.81 -10.62 -25.18
CA SER A 16 16.62 -9.50 -24.70
C SER A 16 16.94 -9.64 -23.20
N VAL A 17 15.94 -10.06 -22.41
CA VAL A 17 16.09 -10.34 -20.99
C VAL A 17 17.06 -11.50 -20.76
N GLU A 18 16.90 -12.61 -21.46
CA GLU A 18 17.81 -13.75 -21.37
C GLU A 18 19.23 -13.35 -21.73
N LYS A 19 19.43 -12.58 -22.81
CA LYS A 19 20.75 -12.10 -23.20
C LYS A 19 21.39 -11.20 -22.14
N ALA A 20 20.61 -10.32 -21.50
CA ALA A 20 21.13 -9.36 -20.54
C ALA A 20 21.35 -9.95 -19.15
N PHE A 21 20.50 -10.89 -18.75
CA PHE A 21 20.44 -11.42 -17.40
C PHE A 21 20.92 -12.87 -17.27
N SER A 22 21.15 -13.62 -18.36
CA SER A 22 21.62 -15.02 -18.31
C SER A 22 23.09 -15.18 -18.72
N PRO A 23 23.90 -15.97 -17.98
CA PRO A 23 23.57 -16.61 -16.72
C PRO A 23 23.52 -15.60 -15.58
N CYS A 24 22.39 -15.54 -14.88
CA CYS A 24 22.22 -14.66 -13.73
C CYS A 24 22.96 -15.29 -12.56
N LYS A 25 24.09 -14.70 -12.15
CA LYS A 25 24.57 -14.89 -10.77
C LYS A 25 24.09 -13.68 -9.99
N PRO A 26 23.02 -13.78 -9.19
CA PRO A 26 22.58 -12.68 -8.34
C PRO A 26 23.77 -12.24 -7.49
N ASN A 27 24.05 -10.93 -7.45
CA ASN A 27 25.10 -10.39 -6.58
C ASN A 27 24.86 -10.77 -5.10
N VAL A 28 23.58 -10.91 -4.75
CA VAL A 28 23.07 -11.39 -3.47
C VAL A 28 23.66 -12.76 -3.10
N CYS A 29 23.90 -13.67 -4.05
CA CYS A 29 24.52 -14.98 -3.76
C CYS A 29 25.96 -14.90 -3.23
N ARG A 30 26.60 -13.73 -3.25
CA ARG A 30 27.93 -13.48 -2.67
C ARG A 30 27.87 -12.81 -1.29
N GLU A 31 26.70 -12.34 -0.86
CA GLU A 31 26.55 -11.72 0.46
C GLU A 31 26.40 -12.80 1.54
N PRO A 32 27.14 -12.71 2.66
CA PRO A 32 27.01 -13.65 3.77
C PRO A 32 25.56 -13.75 4.28
N ALA A 33 24.83 -12.63 4.31
CA ALA A 33 23.42 -12.56 4.72
C ALA A 33 22.48 -13.38 3.82
N ALA A 34 22.85 -13.59 2.55
CA ALA A 34 22.08 -14.38 1.60
C ALA A 34 22.40 -15.88 1.64
N LEU A 35 23.53 -16.25 2.25
CA LEU A 35 23.90 -17.66 2.45
C LEU A 35 23.24 -18.24 3.71
N SER A 36 22.78 -17.39 4.62
CA SER A 36 22.08 -17.73 5.86
C SER A 36 20.67 -17.13 5.91
N VAL A 37 19.94 -17.14 4.80
CA VAL A 37 18.55 -16.66 4.78
C VAL A 37 17.71 -17.66 5.58
N PRO A 38 17.04 -17.24 6.67
CA PRO A 38 16.11 -18.11 7.36
C PRO A 38 15.01 -18.54 6.39
N GLU A 39 14.51 -19.77 6.55
CA GLU A 39 13.41 -20.21 5.70
C GLU A 39 12.25 -19.21 5.77
N PRO A 40 11.56 -18.95 4.64
CA PRO A 40 10.41 -18.07 4.64
C PRO A 40 9.41 -18.48 5.73
N ASP A 41 8.98 -17.52 6.54
CA ASP A 41 7.94 -17.77 7.52
C ASP A 41 6.63 -18.05 6.78
N ASN A 42 6.13 -19.29 6.93
CA ASN A 42 4.86 -19.74 6.36
C ASN A 42 3.70 -19.58 7.34
N SER A 43 3.92 -18.91 8.48
CA SER A 43 2.87 -18.58 9.43
C SER A 43 1.81 -17.67 8.79
N ILE A 44 0.57 -17.86 9.20
CA ILE A 44 -0.55 -17.04 8.75
C ILE A 44 -0.62 -15.83 9.68
N ALA A 45 -0.60 -14.62 9.10
CA ALA A 45 -0.80 -13.40 9.87
C ALA A 45 -2.20 -13.41 10.52
N GLN A 46 -2.26 -13.19 11.84
CA GLN A 46 -3.50 -13.18 12.61
C GLN A 46 -3.81 -11.75 13.08
N TYR A 47 -5.04 -11.30 12.87
CA TYR A 47 -5.50 -10.03 13.42
C TYR A 47 -5.76 -10.19 14.92
N THR A 48 -4.98 -9.49 15.75
CA THR A 48 -5.14 -9.52 17.21
C THR A 48 -5.94 -8.34 17.76
N GLY A 49 -6.21 -7.33 16.92
CA GLY A 49 -6.62 -6.01 17.38
C GLY A 49 -5.56 -5.36 18.28
N GLY A 50 -5.92 -4.20 18.86
CA GLY A 50 -5.06 -3.48 19.81
C GLY A 50 -5.35 -1.99 19.84
N TYR A 51 -4.70 -1.30 20.78
CA TYR A 51 -4.75 0.14 20.93
C TYR A 51 -3.35 0.68 21.20
N LEU A 52 -2.95 1.70 20.44
CA LEU A 52 -1.69 2.41 20.63
C LEU A 52 -1.98 3.91 20.57
N LYS A 53 -1.60 4.62 21.63
CA LYS A 53 -1.59 6.08 21.67
C LYS A 53 -0.14 6.54 21.72
N VAL A 54 0.21 7.48 20.85
CA VAL A 54 1.53 8.11 20.86
C VAL A 54 1.34 9.59 21.11
N GLU A 55 1.89 10.07 22.23
CA GLU A 55 1.93 11.50 22.53
C GLU A 55 3.16 12.11 21.85
N ARG A 56 2.96 13.23 21.18
CA ARG A 56 3.99 13.96 20.44
C ARG A 56 3.95 15.41 20.89
N ASP A 57 5.10 15.93 21.25
CA ASP A 57 5.29 17.37 21.45
C ASP A 57 5.36 18.04 20.06
N LEU A 58 4.37 18.89 19.78
CA LEU A 58 4.21 19.59 18.50
C LEU A 58 4.82 21.00 18.53
N GLU A 59 5.35 21.47 19.67
CA GLU A 59 5.90 22.82 19.82
C GLU A 59 7.05 23.11 18.83
N ARG A 60 7.78 22.06 18.41
CA ARG A 60 8.90 22.15 17.44
C ARG A 60 8.47 21.98 15.99
N TYR A 61 7.22 21.60 15.72
CA TYR A 61 6.68 21.40 14.38
C TYR A 61 6.09 22.71 13.88
N HIS A 62 6.93 23.58 13.30
CA HIS A 62 6.50 24.80 12.60
C HIS A 62 5.90 24.48 11.22
N ALA A 63 4.92 23.58 11.16
CA ALA A 63 4.11 23.37 9.96
C ALA A 63 2.91 24.34 10.02
N PRO A 64 2.43 24.88 8.88
CA PRO A 64 1.28 25.79 8.84
C PRO A 64 -0.07 25.10 9.10
N MET A 65 -0.07 23.92 9.73
CA MET A 65 -1.26 23.11 9.96
C MET A 65 -1.60 23.14 11.45
N PRO A 66 -2.88 23.27 11.84
CA PRO A 66 -3.26 23.28 13.25
C PRO A 66 -2.84 21.99 13.95
N GLU A 67 -2.59 22.08 15.26
CA GLU A 67 -2.28 20.94 16.12
C GLU A 67 -3.53 20.05 16.29
N PHE A 68 -3.75 19.15 15.33
CA PHE A 68 -4.82 18.16 15.42
C PHE A 68 -4.29 16.80 15.88
N ALA A 69 -5.14 16.06 16.59
CA ALA A 69 -4.91 14.65 16.85
C ALA A 69 -5.20 13.83 15.58
N HIS A 70 -4.34 12.86 15.30
CA HIS A 70 -4.56 11.89 14.22
C HIS A 70 -4.99 10.56 14.83
N ALA A 71 -6.09 10.00 14.31
CA ALA A 71 -6.59 8.70 14.71
C ALA A 71 -6.79 7.80 13.49
N VAL A 72 -6.47 6.51 13.64
CA VAL A 72 -6.65 5.49 12.62
C VAL A 72 -7.32 4.28 13.26
N ILE A 73 -8.35 3.76 12.63
CA ILE A 73 -9.05 2.54 13.04
C ILE A 73 -8.83 1.51 11.93
N GLY A 74 -8.25 0.36 12.28
CA GLY A 74 -8.03 -0.76 11.38
C GLY A 74 -8.85 -1.98 11.81
N LEU A 75 -9.58 -2.55 10.86
CA LEU A 75 -10.33 -3.80 11.02
C LEU A 75 -9.63 -4.91 10.25
N GLU A 76 -9.90 -6.16 10.61
CA GLU A 76 -9.48 -7.32 9.82
C GLU A 76 -10.11 -7.26 8.42
N SER A 77 -9.31 -7.58 7.40
CA SER A 77 -9.74 -7.61 6.01
C SER A 77 -9.31 -8.93 5.37
N CYS A 78 -9.95 -9.26 4.26
CA CYS A 78 -9.59 -10.42 3.45
C CYS A 78 -8.26 -10.24 2.71
N GLY A 79 -7.63 -11.35 2.34
CA GLY A 79 -6.41 -11.35 1.50
C GLY A 79 -6.70 -11.07 0.02
N TYR A 80 -5.64 -10.83 -0.76
CA TYR A 80 -5.78 -10.49 -2.19
C TYR A 80 -6.28 -11.65 -3.09
N GLN A 81 -6.17 -12.89 -2.62
CA GLN A 81 -6.70 -14.08 -3.30
C GLN A 81 -8.12 -14.43 -2.84
N ASP A 82 -8.65 -13.72 -1.84
CA ASP A 82 -9.96 -13.99 -1.29
C ASP A 82 -11.06 -13.60 -2.29
N PRO A 83 -12.13 -14.40 -2.47
CA PRO A 83 -13.26 -14.04 -3.32
C PRO A 83 -13.91 -12.69 -2.98
N GLN A 84 -13.82 -12.25 -1.72
CA GLN A 84 -14.37 -10.98 -1.24
C GLN A 84 -13.43 -9.79 -1.46
N PHE A 85 -12.21 -9.99 -1.98
CA PHE A 85 -11.24 -8.91 -2.18
C PHE A 85 -11.80 -7.75 -3.00
N VAL A 86 -12.47 -8.05 -4.11
CA VAL A 86 -13.09 -7.03 -4.96
C VAL A 86 -14.20 -6.29 -4.22
N ALA A 87 -15.00 -6.99 -3.41
CA ALA A 87 -16.05 -6.36 -2.60
C ALA A 87 -15.46 -5.43 -1.53
N ALA A 88 -14.34 -5.81 -0.89
CA ALA A 88 -13.62 -4.96 0.05
C ALA A 88 -13.06 -3.70 -0.63
N CYS A 89 -12.52 -3.81 -1.85
CA CYS A 89 -12.09 -2.64 -2.64
C CYS A 89 -13.24 -1.69 -3.00
N LEU A 90 -14.42 -2.24 -3.32
CA LEU A 90 -15.62 -1.45 -3.57
C LEU A 90 -16.10 -0.74 -2.31
N LEU A 91 -16.12 -1.43 -1.16
CA LEU A 91 -16.45 -0.82 0.12
C LEU A 91 -15.50 0.33 0.46
N HIS A 92 -14.19 0.15 0.28
CA HIS A 92 -13.19 1.20 0.46
C HIS A 92 -13.48 2.41 -0.43
N SER A 93 -13.81 2.18 -1.70
CA SER A 93 -14.16 3.24 -2.66
C SER A 93 -15.46 3.97 -2.31
N LEU A 94 -16.47 3.26 -1.81
CA LEU A 94 -17.77 3.82 -1.39
C LEU A 94 -17.66 4.67 -0.12
N LEU A 95 -16.90 4.20 0.87
CA LEU A 95 -16.58 5.00 2.05
C LEU A 95 -15.80 6.27 1.62
N GLY A 96 -14.75 6.07 0.83
CA GLY A 96 -13.92 7.15 0.29
C GLY A 96 -13.42 8.08 1.39
N GLY A 97 -13.49 9.39 1.14
CA GLY A 97 -13.01 10.42 2.05
C GLY A 97 -12.26 11.50 1.28
N GLY A 98 -11.38 12.22 1.97
CA GLY A 98 -10.55 13.24 1.34
C GLY A 98 -9.95 14.20 2.37
N GLY A 99 -9.33 15.26 1.89
CA GLY A 99 -8.97 16.42 2.71
C GLY A 99 -9.95 17.57 2.47
N SER A 100 -10.21 18.38 3.50
CA SER A 100 -11.10 19.56 3.42
C SER A 100 -10.66 20.59 2.38
N PHE A 101 -9.37 20.61 2.02
CA PHE A 101 -8.81 21.52 1.01
C PHE A 101 -8.74 20.93 -0.40
N SER A 102 -9.41 19.80 -0.66
CA SER A 102 -9.47 19.22 -2.00
C SER A 102 -10.41 20.06 -2.89
N ALA A 103 -9.95 21.24 -3.31
CA ALA A 103 -10.58 22.09 -4.32
C ALA A 103 -10.36 21.47 -5.71
N GLY A 104 -10.94 20.28 -5.94
CA GLY A 104 -10.86 19.56 -7.20
C GLY A 104 -12.21 19.44 -7.89
N GLY A 105 -12.18 19.34 -9.22
CA GLY A 105 -13.37 19.11 -10.03
C GLY A 105 -14.05 17.75 -9.79
N PRO A 106 -15.21 17.52 -10.43
CA PRO A 106 -15.97 16.28 -10.31
C PRO A 106 -15.12 15.04 -10.65
N GLY A 107 -15.36 13.94 -9.95
CA GLY A 107 -14.65 12.66 -10.14
C GLY A 107 -13.64 12.28 -9.05
N LYS A 108 -13.38 13.15 -8.07
CA LYS A 108 -12.46 12.88 -6.95
C LYS A 108 -13.08 12.19 -5.73
N GLY A 109 -14.32 11.71 -5.83
CA GLY A 109 -15.02 11.10 -4.70
C GLY A 109 -15.72 12.09 -3.76
N MET A 110 -16.04 13.31 -4.21
CA MET A 110 -16.78 14.30 -3.40
C MET A 110 -18.18 13.85 -2.95
N TYR A 111 -18.73 12.82 -3.59
CA TYR A 111 -20.01 12.21 -3.22
C TYR A 111 -19.83 10.89 -2.43
N SER A 112 -18.60 10.55 -2.02
CA SER A 112 -18.38 9.37 -1.18
C SER A 112 -19.00 9.59 0.20
N ARG A 113 -19.28 8.49 0.88
CA ARG A 113 -20.06 8.54 2.12
C ARG A 113 -19.36 9.32 3.23
N LEU A 114 -18.05 9.14 3.41
CA LEU A 114 -17.30 9.88 4.44
C LEU A 114 -17.08 11.34 4.05
N TYR A 115 -16.86 11.66 2.77
CA TYR A 115 -16.70 13.05 2.35
C TYR A 115 -17.95 13.88 2.65
N VAL A 116 -19.13 13.39 2.23
CA VAL A 116 -20.40 14.10 2.44
C VAL A 116 -20.74 14.25 3.92
N ASN A 117 -20.55 13.20 4.72
CA ASN A 117 -21.01 13.20 6.11
C ASN A 117 -20.00 13.77 7.12
N VAL A 118 -18.73 13.93 6.76
CA VAL A 118 -17.68 14.39 7.69
C VAL A 118 -17.05 15.71 7.23
N LEU A 119 -16.76 15.87 5.94
CA LEU A 119 -16.00 17.03 5.43
C LEU A 119 -16.90 18.15 4.87
N ASN A 120 -18.14 17.81 4.48
CA ASN A 120 -19.10 18.74 3.88
C ASN A 120 -20.26 19.10 4.84
N GLN A 121 -20.00 19.06 6.15
CA GLN A 121 -20.86 19.67 7.17
C GLN A 121 -20.30 21.04 7.56
#